data_AF-A0A5C4TC62-F1
#
_entry.id   AF-A0A5C4TC62-F1
#
_cell.length_a   1.000
_cell.length_b   1.000
_cell.length_c   1.000
_cell.angle_alpha   90.00
_cell.angle_beta   90.00
_cell.angle_gamma   90.00
#
_symmetry.space_group_name_H-M   'P 1'
#
loop_
_entity.id
_entity.type
_entity.pdbx_description
1 polymer ?
#
loop_
_entity_poly.entity_id
_entity_poly.type
_entity_poly.pdbx_seq_one_letter_code
_entity_poly.pdbx_strand_id
1 'polypeptide(L)'
;MLACTIRFAIGSRNPFRSGLHIDKYIITNDGASRFQDETLALLGIPREKAIRSYEGLHLKAARLVVPSLQPYWLEPFIANPLPKWGTDFLREQLLKSVNPRPLSGYERIYISRGDAKHRKVLKEHEVTRVLAARGFRAISLGTMSVADQVRLFASAECIIAPHGASLTDLMFCRSGTQVVDIYPTRYMYPLFGTPAVTMVCGFSI
;
A
#
# COMPACT_ATOMS: atom_id res chain seq x y z
N MET A 1 -6.13 12.14 -38.85
CA MET A 1 -4.76 12.65 -39.07
C MET A 1 -4.36 13.40 -37.81
N LEU A 2 -3.35 13.07 -37.01
CA LEU A 2 -2.04 12.48 -37.29
C LEU A 2 -1.72 11.32 -36.31
N ALA A 3 -0.94 10.37 -36.83
CA ALA A 3 -0.21 9.38 -36.06
C ALA A 3 0.68 10.04 -35.01
N CYS A 4 0.57 9.60 -33.76
CA CYS A 4 1.47 10.00 -32.69
C CYS A 4 2.59 8.96 -32.63
N THR A 5 3.79 9.32 -33.10
CA THR A 5 4.99 8.49 -32.94
C THR A 5 5.37 8.50 -31.46
N ILE A 6 4.92 7.49 -30.72
CA ILE A 6 5.30 7.25 -29.33
C ILE A 6 6.75 6.79 -29.32
N ARG A 7 7.68 7.70 -28.97
CA ARG A 7 9.04 7.28 -28.60
C ARG A 7 8.98 6.68 -27.20
N PHE A 8 9.02 5.35 -27.12
CA PHE A 8 9.16 4.63 -25.86
C PHE A 8 10.53 4.96 -25.24
N ALA A 9 10.54 5.71 -24.14
CA ALA A 9 11.67 5.70 -23.23
C ALA A 9 11.45 4.52 -22.27
N ILE A 10 11.97 3.35 -22.63
CA ILE A 10 12.00 2.18 -21.74
C ILE A 10 13.04 2.49 -20.66
N GLY A 11 12.58 2.75 -19.44
CA GLY A 11 13.45 2.99 -18.30
C GLY A 11 12.85 2.39 -17.04
N SER A 12 13.53 1.40 -16.47
CA SER A 12 13.26 0.82 -15.14
C SER A 12 13.59 1.77 -13.98
N ARG A 13 13.69 3.08 -14.25
CA ARG A 13 14.18 4.08 -13.30
C ARG A 13 13.01 4.81 -12.64
N ASN A 14 13.12 4.99 -11.34
CA ASN A 14 12.22 5.82 -10.54
C ASN A 14 12.09 7.22 -11.19
N PRO A 15 10.88 7.66 -11.60
CA PRO A 15 10.70 8.97 -12.23
C PRO A 15 11.13 10.11 -11.30
N PHE A 16 11.02 9.96 -9.98
CA PHE A 16 11.49 10.93 -8.98
C PHE A 16 13.02 10.97 -8.80
N ARG A 17 13.76 9.96 -9.29
CA ARG A 17 15.24 9.93 -9.30
C ARG A 17 15.84 9.91 -10.70
N SER A 18 14.99 10.00 -11.73
CA SER A 18 15.41 9.97 -13.13
C SER A 18 15.95 11.31 -13.63
N GLY A 19 15.83 12.37 -12.82
CA GLY A 19 16.14 13.75 -13.23
C GLY A 19 15.12 14.33 -14.23
N LEU A 20 14.02 13.63 -14.48
CA LEU A 20 12.97 14.11 -15.36
C LEU A 20 12.14 15.18 -14.65
N HIS A 21 12.02 16.34 -15.30
CA HIS A 21 11.04 17.35 -14.91
C HIS A 21 9.64 16.89 -15.33
N ILE A 22 8.70 16.82 -14.39
CA ILE A 22 7.31 16.42 -14.62
C ILE A 22 6.38 17.59 -14.30
N ASP A 23 5.68 18.08 -15.32
CA ASP A 23 4.74 19.20 -15.20
C ASP A 23 3.36 18.73 -14.70
N LYS A 24 2.89 17.57 -15.17
CA LYS A 24 1.57 17.00 -14.88
C LYS A 24 1.64 15.49 -14.68
N TYR A 25 0.81 14.97 -13.78
CA TYR A 25 0.62 13.55 -13.50
C TYR A 25 -0.80 13.15 -13.88
N ILE A 26 -0.94 12.08 -14.67
CA ILE A 26 -2.25 11.53 -15.00
C ILE A 26 -2.54 10.41 -14.01
N ILE A 27 -3.66 10.50 -13.31
CA ILE A 27 -4.09 9.53 -12.29
C ILE A 27 -5.44 8.96 -12.70
N THR A 28 -5.57 7.63 -12.63
CA THR A 28 -6.83 6.94 -12.91
C THR A 28 -7.91 7.44 -11.94
N ASN A 29 -9.07 7.76 -12.48
CA ASN A 29 -10.25 8.13 -11.70
C ASN A 29 -11.11 6.90 -11.47
N ASP A 30 -10.72 6.10 -10.49
CA ASP A 30 -11.45 4.95 -9.95
C ASP A 30 -12.39 5.35 -8.80
N GLY A 31 -12.89 6.59 -8.85
CA GLY A 31 -13.51 7.28 -7.73
C GLY A 31 -12.48 8.10 -6.95
N ALA A 32 -12.88 9.26 -6.44
CA ALA A 32 -12.00 10.12 -5.64
C ALA A 32 -11.61 9.42 -4.33
N SER A 33 -10.61 8.54 -4.37
CA SER A 33 -10.11 7.90 -3.15
C SER A 33 -9.26 8.93 -2.42
N ARG A 34 -9.76 9.36 -1.27
CA ARG A 34 -9.03 10.17 -0.29
C ARG A 34 -7.58 9.69 -0.10
N PHE A 35 -7.39 8.37 -0.10
CA PHE A 35 -6.09 7.71 -0.05
C PHE A 35 -5.11 8.17 -1.15
N GLN A 36 -5.54 8.23 -2.41
CA GLN A 36 -4.69 8.70 -3.51
C GLN A 36 -4.30 10.17 -3.33
N ASP A 37 -5.26 11.03 -3.01
CA ASP A 37 -5.01 12.47 -2.83
C ASP A 37 -4.05 12.72 -1.68
N GLU A 38 -4.24 12.07 -0.53
CA GLU A 38 -3.35 12.17 0.63
C GLU A 38 -1.95 11.61 0.33
N THR A 39 -1.86 10.48 -0.38
CA THR A 39 -0.56 9.89 -0.74
C THR A 39 0.22 10.80 -1.69
N LEU A 40 -0.43 11.36 -2.72
CA LEU A 40 0.21 12.29 -3.65
C LEU A 40 0.70 13.56 -2.96
N ALA A 41 -0.12 14.12 -2.06
CA ALA A 41 0.26 15.27 -1.26
C ALA A 41 1.50 14.98 -0.38
N LEU A 42 1.55 13.81 0.27
CA LEU A 42 2.71 13.39 1.06
C LEU A 42 3.97 13.14 0.21
N LEU A 43 3.81 12.81 -1.07
CA LEU A 43 4.90 12.71 -2.06
C LEU A 43 5.30 14.08 -2.64
N GLY A 44 4.70 15.18 -2.18
CA GLY A 44 4.97 16.52 -2.68
C GLY A 44 4.40 16.81 -4.08
N ILE A 45 3.41 16.02 -4.52
CA ILE A 45 2.67 16.28 -5.77
C ILE A 45 1.42 17.08 -5.41
N PRO A 46 1.38 18.38 -5.70
CA PRO A 46 0.22 19.20 -5.35
C PRO A 46 -0.93 18.95 -6.33
N ARG A 47 -2.16 19.22 -5.89
CA ARG A 47 -3.39 18.85 -6.61
C ARG A 47 -3.46 19.43 -8.02
N GLU A 48 -2.93 20.63 -8.23
CA GLU A 48 -2.86 21.31 -9.52
C GLU A 48 -1.94 20.62 -10.54
N LYS A 49 -1.01 19.77 -10.09
CA LYS A 49 -0.20 18.93 -10.98
C LYS A 49 -0.89 17.62 -11.34
N ALA A 50 -1.95 17.24 -10.63
CA ALA A 50 -2.70 16.01 -10.86
C ALA A 50 -3.87 16.23 -11.84
N ILE A 51 -3.91 15.45 -12.92
CA ILE A 51 -5.05 15.36 -13.84
C ILE A 51 -5.72 14.01 -13.62
N ARG A 52 -6.96 14.02 -13.15
CA ARG A 52 -7.76 12.80 -13.01
C ARG A 52 -8.37 12.40 -14.35
N SER A 53 -8.25 11.13 -14.73
CA SER A 53 -8.83 10.62 -15.96
C SER A 53 -10.36 10.69 -15.93
N TYR A 54 -11.02 10.80 -17.07
CA TYR A 54 -12.47 10.63 -17.17
C TYR A 54 -12.80 10.16 -18.58
N GLU A 55 -14.02 9.67 -18.77
CA GLU A 55 -14.47 9.20 -20.07
C GLU A 55 -14.48 10.36 -21.09
N GLY A 56 -13.82 10.17 -22.23
CA GLY A 56 -13.65 11.22 -23.25
C GLY A 56 -12.50 12.20 -22.97
N LEU A 57 -11.64 11.96 -21.98
CA LEU A 57 -10.42 12.75 -21.79
C LEU A 57 -9.42 12.51 -22.94
N HIS A 58 -9.15 13.54 -23.73
CA HIS A 58 -8.11 13.56 -24.75
C HIS A 58 -7.01 14.55 -24.38
N LEU A 59 -5.76 14.08 -24.34
CA LEU A 59 -4.60 14.90 -23.99
C LEU A 59 -3.55 14.83 -25.10
N LYS A 60 -2.89 15.96 -25.35
CA LYS A 60 -1.69 16.06 -26.17
C LYS A 60 -0.55 16.58 -25.30
N ALA A 61 0.59 15.89 -25.32
CA ALA A 61 1.79 16.28 -24.57
C ALA A 61 2.99 16.31 -25.51
N ALA A 62 3.93 17.22 -25.28
CA ALA A 62 5.21 17.24 -25.99
C ALA A 62 6.06 16.00 -25.66
N ARG A 63 5.96 15.52 -24.41
CA ARG A 63 6.59 14.30 -23.93
C ARG A 63 5.64 13.57 -22.99
N LEU A 64 5.43 12.27 -23.24
CA LEU A 64 4.65 11.39 -22.38
C LEU A 64 5.60 10.37 -21.75
N VAL A 65 5.60 10.30 -20.42
CA VAL A 65 6.31 9.27 -19.65
C VAL A 65 5.25 8.30 -19.15
N VAL A 66 5.34 7.04 -19.57
CA VAL A 66 4.41 5.99 -19.14
C VAL A 66 5.19 4.99 -18.30
N PRO A 67 4.76 4.68 -17.07
CA PRO A 67 5.40 3.62 -16.31
C PRO A 67 5.20 2.31 -17.06
N SER A 68 6.31 1.61 -17.32
CA SER A 68 6.22 0.22 -17.76
C SER A 68 5.84 -0.61 -16.54
N LEU A 69 4.57 -0.99 -16.46
CA LEU A 69 4.21 -2.18 -15.73
C LEU A 69 4.81 -3.32 -16.55
N GLN A 70 6.00 -3.80 -16.17
CA GLN A 70 6.49 -5.09 -16.65
C GLN A 70 5.81 -6.14 -15.77
N PRO A 71 4.73 -6.79 -16.23
CA PRO A 71 4.40 -8.08 -15.68
C PRO A 71 5.50 -9.02 -16.16
N TYR A 72 6.48 -9.31 -15.30
CA TYR A 72 7.35 -10.45 -15.52
C TYR A 72 6.49 -11.70 -15.34
N TRP A 73 5.80 -12.11 -16.41
CA TRP A 73 5.24 -13.45 -16.54
C TRP A 73 6.39 -14.41 -16.84
N LEU A 74 7.25 -14.64 -15.83
CA LEU A 74 8.19 -15.74 -15.86
C LEU A 74 7.59 -16.87 -15.04
N GLU A 75 7.20 -17.92 -15.75
CA GLU A 75 6.97 -19.26 -15.21
C GLU A 75 8.09 -19.65 -14.22
N PRO A 76 7.79 -20.29 -13.07
CA PRO A 76 6.47 -20.68 -12.57
C PRO A 76 6.01 -19.71 -11.45
N PHE A 77 4.92 -18.99 -11.69
CA PHE A 77 4.08 -18.31 -10.67
C PHE A 77 4.80 -17.63 -9.49
N ILE A 78 5.86 -16.86 -9.73
CA ILE A 78 6.32 -15.90 -8.73
C ILE A 78 5.53 -14.62 -8.98
N ALA A 79 4.57 -14.33 -8.10
CA ALA A 79 3.90 -13.05 -8.08
C ALA A 79 4.98 -11.96 -8.04
N ASN A 80 5.13 -11.20 -9.12
CA ASN A 80 6.21 -10.24 -9.27
C ASN A 80 6.15 -9.25 -8.11
N PRO A 81 7.06 -9.35 -7.10
CA PRO A 81 7.03 -8.41 -6.02
C PRO A 81 7.29 -7.04 -6.63
N LEU A 82 6.54 -6.03 -6.19
CA LEU A 82 6.87 -4.64 -6.52
C LEU A 82 8.39 -4.48 -6.35
N PRO A 83 9.09 -3.91 -7.35
CA PRO A 83 10.54 -3.89 -7.31
C PRO A 83 10.96 -3.22 -6.01
N LYS A 84 11.91 -3.82 -5.29
CA LYS A 84 12.27 -3.39 -3.92
C LYS A 84 12.49 -1.87 -3.82
N TRP A 85 13.12 -1.28 -4.83
CA TRP A 85 13.35 0.16 -4.90
C TRP A 85 12.07 1.00 -4.82
N GLY A 86 10.94 0.51 -5.35
CA GLY A 86 9.65 1.19 -5.33
C GLY A 86 9.07 1.21 -3.93
N THR A 87 9.09 0.07 -3.24
CA THR A 87 8.70 -0.05 -1.83
C THR A 87 9.61 0.79 -0.94
N ASP A 88 10.93 0.70 -1.12
CA ASP A 88 11.92 1.49 -0.38
C ASP A 88 11.70 2.99 -0.60
N PHE A 89 11.47 3.41 -1.85
CA PHE A 89 11.20 4.79 -2.18
C PHE A 89 9.93 5.31 -1.47
N LEU A 90 8.83 4.57 -1.56
CA LEU A 90 7.58 4.96 -0.90
C LEU A 90 7.74 5.02 0.62
N ARG A 91 8.39 4.01 1.22
CA ARG A 91 8.72 3.99 2.65
C ARG A 91 9.52 5.23 3.04
N GLU A 92 10.63 5.50 2.34
CA GLU A 92 11.52 6.63 2.63
C GLU A 92 10.78 7.97 2.54
N GLN A 93 10.05 8.22 1.44
CA GLN A 93 9.35 9.49 1.25
C GLN A 93 8.23 9.69 2.28
N LEU A 94 7.39 8.68 2.49
CA LEU A 94 6.25 8.81 3.40
C LEU A 94 6.69 8.88 4.86
N LEU A 95 7.70 8.11 5.29
CA LEU A 95 8.25 8.26 6.65
C LEU A 95 8.89 9.63 6.85
N LYS A 96 9.60 10.16 5.85
CA LYS A 96 10.20 11.50 5.92
C LYS A 96 9.11 12.59 6.01
N SER A 97 8.09 12.52 5.17
CA SER A 97 7.01 13.51 5.13
C SER A 97 6.14 13.49 6.38
N VAL A 98 5.83 12.29 6.90
CA VAL A 98 4.99 12.13 8.10
C VAL A 98 5.77 12.37 9.39
N ASN A 99 7.07 12.04 9.39
CA ASN A 99 7.96 12.06 10.56
C ASN A 99 7.29 11.46 11.81
N PRO A 100 6.89 10.18 11.75
CA PRO A 100 6.03 9.60 12.76
C PRO A 100 6.74 9.52 14.12
N ARG A 101 6.02 9.94 15.17
CA ARG A 101 6.40 9.66 16.56
C ARG A 101 5.67 8.40 17.02
N PRO A 102 6.31 7.54 17.84
CA PRO A 102 5.65 6.37 18.40
C PRO A 102 4.34 6.77 19.10
N LEU A 103 3.25 6.09 18.76
CA LEU A 103 1.96 6.21 19.42
C LEU A 103 1.91 5.20 20.57
N SER A 104 1.78 5.70 21.80
CA SER A 104 1.62 4.82 22.97
C SER A 104 0.26 4.12 22.96
N GLY A 105 0.25 2.84 23.30
CA GLY A 105 -0.97 2.01 23.36
C GLY A 105 -1.37 1.43 21.99
N TYR A 106 -0.46 1.44 21.03
CA TYR A 106 -0.62 0.88 19.68
C TYR A 106 0.50 -0.09 19.30
N GLU A 107 1.22 -0.61 20.29
CA GLU A 107 2.30 -1.57 20.12
C GLU A 107 1.75 -2.93 19.67
N ARG A 108 0.52 -3.29 20.08
CA ARG A 108 -0.18 -4.51 19.68
C ARG A 108 -1.51 -4.17 19.03
N ILE A 109 -1.64 -4.41 17.73
CA ILE A 109 -2.84 -4.03 16.97
C ILE A 109 -3.43 -5.21 16.20
N TYR A 110 -4.76 -5.23 16.15
CA TYR A 110 -5.54 -6.08 15.27
C TYR A 110 -6.17 -5.22 14.19
N ILE A 111 -5.86 -5.47 12.92
CA ILE A 111 -6.47 -4.76 11.80
C ILE A 111 -7.79 -5.42 11.46
N SER A 112 -8.89 -4.78 11.86
CA SER A 112 -10.24 -5.22 11.55
C SER A 112 -10.58 -5.00 10.08
N ARG A 113 -11.41 -5.90 9.55
CA ARG A 113 -12.05 -5.75 8.23
C ARG A 113 -13.57 -5.71 8.33
N GLY A 114 -14.13 -5.40 9.50
CA GLY A 114 -15.57 -5.40 9.75
C GLY A 114 -16.36 -4.48 8.80
N ASP A 115 -15.71 -3.41 8.31
CA ASP A 115 -16.24 -2.43 7.35
C ASP A 115 -16.01 -2.80 5.87
N ALA A 116 -15.20 -3.82 5.58
CA ALA A 116 -14.89 -4.22 4.21
C ALA A 116 -16.02 -5.04 3.57
N LYS A 117 -16.20 -4.97 2.25
CA LYS A 117 -17.22 -5.79 1.55
C LYS A 117 -16.88 -7.29 1.48
N HIS A 118 -15.59 -7.64 1.54
CA HIS A 118 -15.10 -9.01 1.34
C HIS A 118 -13.98 -9.36 2.34
N ARG A 119 -13.76 -10.67 2.53
CA ARG A 119 -12.75 -11.26 3.43
C ARG A 119 -12.94 -10.79 4.88
N LYS A 120 -14.17 -10.92 5.39
CA LYS A 120 -14.50 -10.66 6.80
C LYS A 120 -14.15 -11.88 7.64
N VAL A 121 -13.73 -11.64 8.88
CA VAL A 121 -13.60 -12.70 9.89
C VAL A 121 -15.00 -12.98 10.45
N LEU A 122 -15.42 -14.24 10.38
CA LEU A 122 -16.67 -14.68 11.00
C LEU A 122 -16.55 -14.51 12.52
N LYS A 123 -17.58 -13.94 13.15
CA LYS A 123 -17.62 -13.67 14.60
C LYS A 123 -16.39 -12.89 15.11
N GLU A 124 -15.96 -11.86 14.38
CA GLU A 124 -14.80 -11.02 14.73
C GLU A 124 -14.84 -10.46 16.17
N HIS A 125 -16.03 -10.29 16.76
CA HIS A 125 -16.20 -9.89 18.15
C HIS A 125 -15.64 -10.90 19.17
N GLU A 126 -15.64 -12.20 18.86
CA GLU A 126 -15.01 -13.22 19.70
C GLU A 126 -13.48 -13.11 19.64
N VAL A 127 -12.94 -12.93 18.42
CA VAL A 127 -11.49 -12.74 18.18
C VAL A 127 -10.99 -11.50 18.91
N THR A 128 -11.64 -10.35 18.68
CA THR A 128 -11.26 -9.08 19.31
C THR A 128 -11.33 -9.13 20.83
N ARG A 129 -12.29 -9.85 21.42
CA ARG A 129 -12.37 -10.08 22.87
C ARG A 129 -11.15 -10.85 23.40
N VAL A 130 -10.76 -11.93 22.74
CA VAL A 130 -9.60 -12.76 23.10
C VAL A 130 -8.28 -11.97 22.95
N LEU A 131 -8.20 -11.15 21.90
CA LEU A 131 -7.05 -10.31 21.61
C LEU A 131 -6.94 -9.11 22.58
N ALA A 132 -8.06 -8.49 22.97
CA ALA A 132 -8.08 -7.40 23.95
C ALA A 132 -7.51 -7.85 25.30
N ALA A 133 -7.82 -9.08 25.75
CA ALA A 133 -7.23 -9.67 26.96
C ALA A 133 -5.71 -9.89 26.86
N ARG A 134 -5.14 -9.82 25.65
CA ARG A 134 -3.69 -9.91 25.37
C ARG A 134 -3.07 -8.55 25.04
N GLY A 135 -3.78 -7.45 25.33
CA GLY A 135 -3.32 -6.09 25.11
C GLY A 135 -3.41 -5.61 23.66
N PHE A 136 -4.10 -6.33 22.77
CA PHE A 136 -4.31 -5.88 21.40
C PHE A 136 -5.44 -4.87 21.30
N ARG A 137 -5.24 -3.86 20.46
CA ARG A 137 -6.27 -2.89 20.07
C ARG A 137 -6.79 -3.18 18.67
N ALA A 138 -8.11 -3.32 18.53
CA ALA A 138 -8.76 -3.45 17.23
C ALA A 138 -8.83 -2.09 16.52
N ILE A 139 -8.40 -2.02 15.26
CA ILE A 139 -8.33 -0.81 14.44
C ILE A 139 -8.96 -1.09 13.08
N SER A 140 -9.84 -0.21 12.60
CA SER A 140 -10.20 -0.14 11.18
C SER A 140 -9.38 0.97 10.51
N LEU A 141 -8.77 0.65 9.36
CA LEU A 141 -7.98 1.61 8.57
C LEU A 141 -8.85 2.44 7.62
N GLY A 142 -10.07 2.01 7.30
CA GLY A 142 -10.88 2.60 6.22
C GLY A 142 -11.20 4.08 6.40
N THR A 143 -11.19 4.56 7.65
CA THR A 143 -11.45 5.96 7.99
C THR A 143 -10.18 6.76 8.35
N MET A 144 -9.03 6.09 8.48
CA MET A 144 -7.78 6.74 8.86
C MET A 144 -7.14 7.49 7.69
N SER A 145 -6.49 8.63 7.98
CA SER A 145 -5.63 9.28 6.98
C SER A 145 -4.40 8.42 6.69
N VAL A 146 -3.81 8.58 5.50
CA VAL A 146 -2.53 7.92 5.15
C VAL A 146 -1.45 8.24 6.18
N ALA A 147 -1.38 9.48 6.65
CA ALA A 147 -0.42 9.88 7.68
C ALA A 147 -0.64 9.15 9.02
N ASP A 148 -1.89 8.92 9.42
CA ASP A 148 -2.21 8.18 10.64
C ASP A 148 -1.94 6.69 10.48
N GLN A 149 -2.20 6.12 9.30
CA GLN A 149 -1.81 4.74 8.99
C GLN A 149 -0.28 4.59 9.08
N VAL A 150 0.50 5.51 8.51
CA VAL A 150 1.96 5.53 8.65
C VAL A 150 2.39 5.57 10.13
N ARG A 151 1.80 6.46 10.94
CA ARG A 151 2.12 6.55 12.38
C ARG A 151 1.78 5.27 13.15
N LEU A 152 0.61 4.70 12.86
CA LEU A 152 0.13 3.46 13.48
C LEU A 152 1.11 2.31 13.21
N PHE A 153 1.39 2.03 11.93
CA PHE A 153 2.27 0.93 11.54
C PHE A 153 3.72 1.15 11.99
N ALA A 154 4.20 2.41 12.00
CA ALA A 154 5.52 2.75 12.55
C ALA A 154 5.62 2.63 14.08
N SER A 155 4.50 2.45 14.78
CA SER A 155 4.45 2.27 16.24
C SER A 155 4.23 0.82 16.67
N ALA A 156 3.73 -0.03 15.76
CA ALA A 156 3.38 -1.40 16.08
C ALA A 156 4.60 -2.32 16.23
N GLU A 157 4.57 -3.13 17.29
CA GLU A 157 5.49 -4.22 17.57
C GLU A 157 4.88 -5.58 17.17
N CYS A 158 3.55 -5.70 17.24
CA CYS A 158 2.82 -6.89 16.81
C CYS A 158 1.52 -6.52 16.09
N ILE A 159 1.33 -7.06 14.89
CA ILE A 159 0.16 -6.82 14.06
C ILE A 159 -0.51 -8.17 13.75
N ILE A 160 -1.81 -8.25 14.00
CA ILE A 160 -2.64 -9.36 13.55
C ILE A 160 -3.64 -8.80 12.54
N ALA A 161 -3.77 -9.40 11.36
CA ALA A 161 -4.68 -8.89 10.35
C ALA A 161 -5.20 -10.00 9.45
N PRO A 162 -6.46 -9.94 8.99
CA PRO A 162 -6.89 -10.76 7.87
C PRO A 162 -6.22 -10.31 6.57
N HIS A 163 -5.85 -11.28 5.75
CA HIS A 163 -5.13 -11.07 4.50
C HIS A 163 -5.83 -10.07 3.58
N GLY A 164 -5.07 -9.09 3.08
CA GLY A 164 -5.57 -8.09 2.15
C GLY A 164 -4.70 -6.86 2.04
N ALA A 165 -5.23 -5.86 1.33
CA ALA A 165 -4.48 -4.65 0.96
C ALA A 165 -3.95 -3.84 2.15
N SER A 166 -4.54 -3.96 3.35
CA SER A 166 -4.06 -3.34 4.57
C SER A 166 -2.65 -3.79 4.98
N LEU A 167 -2.21 -4.97 4.53
CA LEU A 167 -0.85 -5.45 4.76
C LEU A 167 0.20 -4.72 3.91
N THR A 168 -0.22 -3.89 2.96
CA THR A 168 0.71 -3.01 2.21
C THR A 168 1.43 -2.04 3.16
N ASP A 169 0.76 -1.60 4.23
CA ASP A 169 1.31 -0.64 5.20
C ASP A 169 2.37 -1.25 6.13
N LEU A 170 2.60 -2.57 6.07
CA LEU A 170 3.74 -3.21 6.73
C LEU A 170 5.08 -2.60 6.29
N MET A 171 5.13 -1.99 5.10
CA MET A 171 6.28 -1.21 4.65
C MET A 171 6.64 -0.04 5.55
N PHE A 172 5.84 0.33 6.55
CA PHE A 172 6.15 1.39 7.53
C PHE A 172 6.59 0.86 8.89
N CYS A 173 6.46 -0.45 9.14
CA CYS A 173 6.83 -1.06 10.40
C CYS A 173 8.33 -0.97 10.71
N ARG A 174 8.68 -1.04 11.99
CA ARG A 174 10.09 -1.13 12.40
C ARG A 174 10.61 -2.54 12.13
N SER A 175 11.93 -2.67 12.03
CA SER A 175 12.53 -4.00 12.01
C SER A 175 12.19 -4.73 13.32
N GLY A 176 11.85 -6.01 13.22
CA GLY A 176 11.43 -6.83 14.36
C GLY A 176 9.92 -6.80 14.67
N THR A 177 9.11 -6.01 13.96
CA THR A 177 7.65 -6.08 14.09
C THR A 177 7.15 -7.49 13.72
N GLN A 178 6.43 -8.13 14.64
CA GLN A 178 5.83 -9.43 14.43
C GLN A 178 4.49 -9.28 13.69
N VAL A 179 4.23 -10.12 12.70
CA VAL A 179 2.97 -10.11 11.95
C VAL A 179 2.38 -11.50 11.89
N VAL A 180 1.08 -11.57 12.20
CA VAL A 180 0.22 -12.74 11.99
C VAL A 180 -0.80 -12.40 10.90
N ASP A 181 -0.63 -13.02 9.74
CA ASP A 181 -1.58 -12.92 8.62
C ASP A 181 -2.62 -14.04 8.71
N ILE A 182 -3.90 -13.66 8.78
CA ILE A 182 -5.04 -14.59 8.82
C ILE A 182 -5.63 -14.72 7.42
N TYR A 183 -5.50 -15.89 6.81
CA TYR A 183 -6.05 -16.17 5.48
C TYR A 183 -6.87 -17.47 5.52
N PRO A 184 -7.85 -17.65 4.60
CA PRO A 184 -8.58 -18.89 4.47
C PRO A 184 -7.62 -20.05 4.11
N THR A 185 -7.83 -21.25 4.67
CA THR A 185 -6.98 -22.44 4.48
C THR A 185 -6.67 -22.78 3.01
N ARG A 186 -7.55 -22.39 2.07
CA ARG A 186 -7.40 -22.65 0.63
C ARG A 186 -6.75 -21.50 -0.17
N TYR A 187 -6.27 -20.45 0.49
CA TYR A 187 -5.75 -19.24 -0.16
C TYR A 187 -4.32 -18.94 0.30
N MET A 188 -3.31 -19.48 -0.40
CA MET A 188 -1.90 -19.20 -0.14
C MET A 188 -1.33 -18.38 -1.30
N TYR A 189 -1.11 -17.08 -1.10
CA TYR A 189 -0.46 -16.19 -2.06
C TYR A 189 0.68 -15.44 -1.37
N PRO A 190 1.96 -15.70 -1.70
CA PRO A 190 3.11 -15.12 -0.98
C PRO A 190 3.44 -13.70 -1.49
N LEU A 191 2.49 -12.76 -1.40
CA LEU A 191 2.68 -11.38 -1.86
C LEU A 191 3.31 -10.44 -0.83
N PHE A 192 3.15 -10.72 0.46
CA PHE A 192 3.58 -9.84 1.56
C PHE A 192 4.77 -10.38 2.36
N GLY A 193 5.44 -11.43 1.86
CA GLY A 193 6.61 -12.02 2.51
C GLY A 193 7.85 -11.15 2.33
N THR A 194 8.31 -10.48 3.39
CA THR A 194 9.70 -10.01 3.50
C THR A 194 10.43 -10.82 4.56
N PRO A 195 11.73 -11.12 4.41
CA PRO A 195 12.45 -12.03 5.31
C PRO A 195 12.59 -11.54 6.76
N ALA A 196 12.18 -10.30 7.08
CA ALA A 196 12.22 -9.73 8.43
C ALA A 196 10.90 -9.84 9.20
N VAL A 197 9.81 -10.30 8.56
CA VAL A 197 8.46 -10.21 9.11
C VAL A 197 7.62 -11.40 8.65
N THR A 198 7.62 -12.54 9.34
CA THR A 198 6.48 -13.48 9.25
C THR A 198 6.44 -14.54 10.36
N MET A 199 5.30 -14.62 11.07
CA MET A 199 4.74 -15.88 11.55
C MET A 199 3.42 -16.09 10.79
N VAL A 200 3.44 -17.00 9.82
CA VAL A 200 2.25 -17.39 9.06
C VAL A 200 1.51 -18.45 9.88
N CYS A 201 0.34 -18.12 10.41
CA CYS A 201 -0.54 -19.12 11.02
C CYS A 201 -1.85 -19.21 10.23
N GLY A 202 -1.97 -20.24 9.40
CA GLY A 202 -3.25 -20.61 8.80
C GLY A 202 -4.18 -21.17 9.88
N PHE A 203 -5.39 -20.63 9.98
CA PHE A 203 -6.46 -21.21 10.80
C PHE A 203 -7.48 -21.89 9.89
N SER A 204 -7.79 -23.15 10.18
CA SER A 204 -8.98 -23.81 9.65
C SER A 204 -10.17 -23.39 10.50
N ILE A 205 -11.18 -22.76 9.88
CA ILE A 205 -12.50 -22.54 10.48
C ILE A 205 -13.33 -23.80 10.24
#